data_AF-A0A846T116-F1
#
_entry.id   AF-A0A846T116-F1
#
_cell.length_a   1.000
_cell.length_b   1.000
_cell.length_c   1.000
_cell.angle_alpha   90.00
_cell.angle_beta   90.00
_cell.angle_gamma   90.00
#
_symmetry.space_group_name_H-M   'P 1'
#
loop_
_entity.id
_entity.type
_entity.pdbx_description
1 polymer ?
#
loop_
_entity_poly.entity_id
_entity_poly.type
_entity_poly.pdbx_seq_one_letter_code
_entity_poly.pdbx_strand_id
1 'polypeptide(L)'
;EAKRAAFRRARVALAASGTVTLELALSGIPLVGAYRGNALEAWVARRLIKSHSVLMCNLVLGRNVVPELLQDEATAAALARAVMDLIPDGAARSEQLAAFAELDARMALADGRGSAETAADVVA
;
A
#
# COMPACT_ATOMS: atom_id res chain seq x y z
N GLU A 1 9.01 -6.16 -16.43
CA GLU A 1 10.41 -6.09 -15.92
C GLU A 1 10.79 -4.72 -15.33
N ALA A 2 10.55 -3.61 -16.06
CA ALA A 2 10.85 -2.24 -15.59
C ALA A 2 10.19 -1.84 -14.26
N LYS A 3 8.91 -2.22 -14.02
CA LYS A 3 8.18 -1.95 -12.77
C LYS A 3 8.91 -2.51 -11.53
N ARG A 4 9.30 -3.79 -11.57
CA ARG A 4 10.03 -4.46 -10.48
C ARG A 4 11.45 -3.87 -10.31
N ALA A 5 12.07 -3.41 -11.39
CA ALA A 5 13.37 -2.73 -11.31
C ALA A 5 13.27 -1.35 -10.64
N ALA A 6 12.20 -0.59 -10.92
CA ALA A 6 11.92 0.68 -10.25
C ALA A 6 11.67 0.48 -8.75
N PHE A 7 10.91 -0.56 -8.40
CA PHE A 7 10.65 -0.96 -7.02
C PHE A 7 11.95 -1.18 -6.23
N ARG A 8 12.87 -2.00 -6.76
CA ARG A 8 14.15 -2.30 -6.09
C ARG A 8 15.06 -1.09 -5.86
N ARG A 9 14.84 0.04 -6.53
CA ARG A 9 15.62 1.27 -6.39
C ARG A 9 14.90 2.35 -5.58
N ALA A 10 13.60 2.20 -5.35
CA ALA A 10 12.80 3.19 -4.67
C ALA A 10 13.01 3.11 -3.15
N ARG A 11 13.34 4.25 -2.54
CA ARG A 11 13.40 4.34 -1.08
C ARG A 11 12.01 4.47 -0.45
N VAL A 12 11.13 5.21 -1.12
CA VAL A 12 9.71 5.40 -0.78
C VAL A 12 8.92 5.46 -2.08
N ALA A 13 7.69 4.96 -2.09
CA ALA A 13 6.77 5.07 -3.22
C ALA A 13 5.55 5.94 -2.88
N LEU A 14 5.13 6.78 -3.84
CA LEU A 14 3.81 7.41 -3.80
C LEU A 14 2.91 6.65 -4.77
N ALA A 15 1.85 6.03 -4.27
CA ALA A 15 1.03 5.12 -5.05
C ALA A 15 -0.45 5.51 -5.02
N ALA A 16 -1.12 5.34 -6.16
CA ALA A 16 -2.57 5.41 -6.21
C ALA A 16 -3.21 4.17 -5.57
N SER A 17 -4.46 4.31 -5.11
CA SER A 17 -5.23 3.20 -4.57
C SER A 17 -5.37 2.07 -5.60
N GLY A 18 -5.01 0.84 -5.22
CA GLY A 18 -5.08 -0.34 -6.08
C GLY A 18 -4.11 -1.45 -5.69
N THR A 19 -4.05 -2.50 -6.52
CA THR A 19 -3.20 -3.69 -6.31
C THR A 19 -1.70 -3.38 -6.24
N VAL A 20 -1.28 -2.26 -6.82
CA VAL A 20 0.11 -1.79 -6.74
C VAL A 20 0.58 -1.56 -5.30
N THR A 21 -0.34 -1.21 -4.39
CA THR A 21 0.00 -1.04 -2.97
C THR A 21 0.40 -2.35 -2.29
N LEU A 22 -0.23 -3.46 -2.67
CA LEU A 22 0.13 -4.78 -2.20
C LEU A 22 1.47 -5.22 -2.80
N GLU A 23 1.70 -5.00 -4.09
CA GLU A 23 2.97 -5.35 -4.73
C GLU A 23 4.16 -4.57 -4.13
N LEU A 24 3.97 -3.29 -3.83
CA LEU A 24 4.98 -2.44 -3.19
C LEU A 24 5.29 -2.92 -1.76
N ALA A 25 4.24 -3.20 -0.97
CA ALA A 25 4.38 -3.68 0.39
C ALA A 25 5.10 -5.04 0.44
N LEU A 26 4.69 -6.01 -0.39
CA LEU A 26 5.36 -7.32 -0.50
C LEU A 26 6.79 -7.20 -1.06
N SER A 27 7.11 -6.13 -1.77
CA SER A 27 8.48 -5.82 -2.21
C SER A 27 9.31 -5.10 -1.13
N GLY A 28 8.76 -4.87 0.07
CA GLY A 28 9.45 -4.20 1.17
C GLY A 28 9.70 -2.72 0.93
N ILE A 29 8.86 -2.05 0.14
CA ILE A 29 9.04 -0.64 -0.22
C ILE A 29 8.05 0.21 0.56
N PRO A 30 8.53 1.06 1.49
CA PRO A 30 7.68 2.01 2.19
C PRO A 30 6.89 2.87 1.20
N LEU A 31 5.62 3.11 1.50
CA LEU A 31 4.75 3.83 0.59
C LEU A 31 3.79 4.79 1.30
N VAL A 32 3.29 5.74 0.52
CA VAL A 32 2.15 6.60 0.84
C VAL A 32 1.08 6.34 -0.22
N GLY A 33 -0.15 6.06 0.24
CA GLY A 33 -1.31 5.97 -0.63
C GLY A 33 -1.95 7.34 -0.81
N ALA A 34 -2.24 7.70 -2.06
CA ALA A 34 -2.93 8.95 -2.37
C ALA A 34 -3.98 8.73 -3.47
N TYR A 35 -5.17 9.28 -3.29
CA TYR A 35 -6.18 9.28 -4.34
C TYR A 35 -6.98 10.58 -4.32
N ARG A 36 -7.06 11.24 -5.47
CA ARG A 36 -7.90 12.43 -5.66
C ARG A 36 -8.72 12.24 -6.93
N GLY A 37 -10.02 12.02 -6.73
CA GLY A 37 -10.99 11.81 -7.80
C GLY A 37 -11.86 13.05 -8.02
N ASN A 38 -12.91 12.90 -8.81
CA ASN A 38 -13.92 13.95 -8.93
C ASN A 38 -14.83 13.99 -7.67
N ALA A 39 -15.50 15.12 -7.44
CA ALA A 39 -16.32 15.32 -6.25
C ALA A 39 -17.52 14.34 -6.15
N LEU A 40 -18.02 13.86 -7.29
CA LEU A 40 -19.11 12.89 -7.35
C LEU A 40 -18.65 11.50 -6.89
N GLU A 41 -17.50 11.03 -7.38
CA GLU A 41 -16.82 9.82 -6.92
C GLU A 41 -16.55 9.87 -5.43
N ALA A 42 -16.05 11.00 -4.92
CA ALA A 42 -15.82 11.19 -3.49
C ALA A 42 -17.12 11.08 -2.68
N TRP A 43 -18.22 11.66 -3.18
CA TRP A 43 -19.52 11.58 -2.53
C TRP A 43 -20.08 10.15 -2.50
N VAL A 44 -19.99 9.42 -3.62
CA VAL A 44 -20.42 8.01 -3.69
C VAL A 44 -19.53 7.13 -2.80
N ALA A 45 -18.21 7.30 -2.87
CA ALA A 45 -17.23 6.55 -2.08
C ALA A 45 -17.48 6.71 -0.58
N ARG A 46 -17.72 7.94 -0.09
CA ARG A 46 -18.07 8.19 1.32
C ARG A 46 -19.33 7.46 1.79
N ARG A 47 -20.27 7.16 0.88
CA ARG A 47 -21.52 6.48 1.22
C ARG A 47 -21.43 4.96 1.17
N LEU A 48 -20.54 4.42 0.34
CA LEU A 48 -20.37 2.99 0.10
C LEU A 48 -19.22 2.37 0.90
N ILE A 49 -18.14 3.11 1.11
CA ILE A 49 -16.95 2.63 1.80
C ILE A 49 -17.17 2.79 3.30
N LYS A 50 -17.51 1.67 3.96
CA LYS A 50 -17.63 1.56 5.43
C LYS A 50 -16.35 1.06 6.10
N SER A 51 -15.30 0.83 5.31
CA SER A 51 -14.04 0.28 5.80
C SER A 51 -13.13 1.36 6.39
N HIS A 52 -12.19 0.96 7.23
CA HIS A 52 -11.21 1.84 7.88
C HIS A 52 -10.11 2.35 6.92
N SER A 53 -10.00 1.75 5.73
CA SER A 53 -9.07 2.15 4.68
C SER A 53 -9.58 1.74 3.29
N VAL A 54 -9.02 2.33 2.23
CA VAL A 54 -9.19 1.85 0.84
C VAL A 54 -7.94 1.18 0.29
N LEU A 55 -6.81 1.26 1.01
CA LEU A 55 -5.58 0.56 0.65
C LEU A 55 -5.65 -0.92 1.04
N MET A 56 -5.45 -1.81 0.06
CA MET A 56 -5.48 -3.26 0.29
C MET A 56 -4.50 -3.71 1.38
N CYS A 57 -3.31 -3.13 1.46
CA CYS A 57 -2.33 -3.46 2.51
C CYS A 57 -2.86 -3.15 3.92
N ASN A 58 -3.47 -1.99 4.14
CA ASN A 58 -4.08 -1.63 5.43
C ASN A 58 -5.32 -2.48 5.74
N LEU A 59 -6.08 -2.88 4.72
CA LEU A 59 -7.22 -3.78 4.87
C LEU A 59 -6.79 -5.17 5.35
N VAL A 60 -5.78 -5.76 4.70
CA VAL A 60 -5.24 -7.08 5.09
C VAL A 60 -4.62 -7.03 6.48
N LEU A 61 -3.95 -5.93 6.84
CA LEU A 61 -3.37 -5.72 8.17
C LEU A 61 -4.41 -5.41 9.25
N GLY A 62 -5.61 -4.96 8.87
CA GLY A 62 -6.67 -4.53 9.79
C GLY A 62 -6.37 -3.22 10.53
N ARG A 63 -5.35 -2.46 10.08
CA ARG A 63 -4.95 -1.18 10.68
C ARG A 63 -4.24 -0.29 9.65
N ASN A 64 -4.22 1.02 9.90
CA ASN A 64 -3.63 2.01 8.97
C ASN A 64 -2.13 2.19 9.24
N VAL A 65 -1.31 1.34 8.62
CA VAL A 65 0.16 1.43 8.68
C VAL A 65 0.71 2.27 7.52
N VAL A 66 0.06 2.18 6.35
CA VAL A 66 0.36 3.01 5.20
C VAL A 66 -0.44 4.31 5.30
N PRO A 67 0.20 5.50 5.33
CA PRO A 67 -0.49 6.77 5.26
C PRO A 67 -1.36 6.83 4.02
N GLU A 68 -2.62 7.18 4.22
CA GLU A 68 -3.64 7.21 3.17
C GLU A 68 -4.25 8.61 3.11
N LEU A 69 -3.96 9.34 2.03
CA LEU A 69 -4.41 10.71 1.82
C LEU A 69 -5.47 10.73 0.72
N LEU A 70 -6.73 10.96 1.08
CA LEU A 70 -7.87 10.89 0.17
C LEU A 70 -8.45 12.27 -0.11
N GLN A 71 -8.81 12.49 -1.37
CA GLN A 71 -9.55 13.66 -1.86
C GLN A 71 -8.89 14.98 -1.42
N ASP A 72 -9.54 15.74 -0.54
CA ASP A 72 -9.07 17.05 -0.10
C ASP A 72 -7.86 16.95 0.84
N GLU A 73 -7.61 15.79 1.45
CA GLU A 73 -6.41 15.55 2.27
C GLU A 73 -5.15 15.35 1.42
N ALA A 74 -5.31 14.95 0.15
CA ALA A 74 -4.22 14.76 -0.82
C ALA A 74 -3.69 16.10 -1.37
N THR A 75 -3.29 16.99 -0.47
CA THR A 75 -2.61 18.25 -0.79
C THR A 75 -1.13 18.01 -1.04
N ALA A 76 -0.50 18.84 -1.88
CA ALA A 76 0.93 18.74 -2.17
C ALA A 76 1.78 18.77 -0.89
N ALA A 77 1.42 19.61 0.09
CA ALA A 77 2.13 19.72 1.36
C ALA A 77 1.96 18.46 2.23
N ALA A 78 0.75 17.89 2.31
CA ALA A 78 0.51 16.67 3.07
C ALA A 78 1.23 15.47 2.46
N LEU A 79 1.18 15.34 1.13
CA LEU A 79 1.88 14.28 0.38
C LEU A 79 3.39 14.39 0.57
N ALA A 80 3.96 15.59 0.41
CA ALA A 80 5.37 15.82 0.60
C ALA A 80 5.80 15.45 2.02
N ARG A 81 5.06 15.88 3.05
CA ARG A 81 5.35 15.55 4.44
C ARG A 81 5.33 14.03 4.68
N ALA A 82 4.25 13.36 4.28
CA ALA A 82 4.11 11.92 4.46
C ALA A 82 5.23 11.11 3.77
N VAL A 83 5.65 11.53 2.57
CA VAL A 83 6.78 10.90 1.87
C VAL A 83 8.09 11.19 2.61
N MET A 84 8.32 12.43 3.02
CA MET A 84 9.53 12.83 3.72
C MET A 84 9.70 12.11 5.07
N ASP A 85 8.61 11.80 5.78
CA ASP A 85 8.65 11.06 7.05
C ASP A 85 9.13 9.61 6.87
N LEU A 86 8.92 9.02 5.68
CA LEU A 86 9.35 7.64 5.36
C LEU A 86 10.75 7.56 4.73
N ILE A 87 11.34 8.70 4.36
CA ILE A 87 12.69 8.74 3.78
C ILE A 87 13.74 8.39 4.84
N PRO A 88 13.83 8.99 6.03
CA PRO A 88 14.82 8.61 7.03
C PRO A 88 14.66 7.17 7.53
N ASP A 89 15.74 6.58 8.03
CA ASP A 89 15.67 5.30 8.77
C ASP A 89 15.15 5.54 10.20
N GLY A 90 13.89 5.99 10.28
CA GLY A 90 13.19 6.34 11.51
C GLY A 90 12.02 5.41 11.82
N ALA A 91 11.30 5.73 12.90
CA ALA A 91 10.22 4.90 13.44
C ALA A 91 9.12 4.60 12.41
N ALA A 92 8.65 5.61 11.65
CA ALA A 92 7.60 5.42 10.65
C ALA A 92 8.00 4.42 9.55
N ARG A 93 9.25 4.46 9.11
CA ARG A 93 9.79 3.52 8.13
C ARG A 93 9.89 2.11 8.71
N SER A 94 10.47 1.98 9.91
CA SER A 94 10.61 0.69 10.58
C SER A 94 9.27 0.02 10.86
N GLU A 95 8.27 0.80 11.28
CA GLU A 95 6.91 0.32 11.51
C GLU A 95 6.29 -0.23 10.22
N GLN A 96 6.40 0.49 9.10
CA GLN A 96 5.91 0.00 7.81
C GLN A 96 6.60 -1.28 7.37
N LEU A 97 7.93 -1.36 7.48
CA LEU A 97 8.68 -2.55 7.08
C LEU A 97 8.30 -3.77 7.93
N ALA A 98 8.13 -3.58 9.24
CA ALA A 98 7.67 -4.64 10.14
C ALA A 98 6.24 -5.10 9.79
N ALA A 99 5.34 -4.16 9.50
CA ALA A 99 4.00 -4.48 9.06
C ALA A 99 3.96 -5.16 7.69
N PHE A 100 4.89 -4.87 6.79
CA PHE A 100 4.96 -5.56 5.50
C PHE A 100 5.46 -6.99 5.63
N ALA A 101 6.36 -7.27 6.57
CA ALA A 101 6.71 -8.65 6.91
C ALA A 101 5.50 -9.42 7.47
N GLU A 102 4.69 -8.77 8.32
CA GLU A 102 3.43 -9.36 8.79
C GLU A 102 2.42 -9.58 7.65
N LEU A 103 2.31 -8.62 6.74
CA LEU A 103 1.44 -8.69 5.57
C LEU A 103 1.80 -9.89 4.68
N ASP A 104 3.10 -10.09 4.41
CA ASP A 104 3.60 -11.22 3.63
C ASP A 104 3.22 -12.55 4.28
N ALA A 105 3.42 -12.67 5.61
CA ALA A 105 3.01 -13.84 6.37
C ALA A 105 1.49 -14.09 6.32
N ARG A 106 0.65 -13.04 6.32
CA ARG A 106 -0.81 -13.16 6.20
C ARG A 106 -1.27 -13.56 4.80
N MET A 107 -0.45 -13.32 3.78
CA MET A 107 -0.75 -13.63 2.37
C MET A 107 -0.21 -14.98 1.92
N ALA A 108 0.63 -15.62 2.73
CA ALA A 108 1.09 -16.98 2.53
C ALA A 108 -0.05 -17.99 2.70
N LEU A 109 -0.05 -19.03 1.86
CA LEU A 109 -0.97 -20.16 1.96
C LEU A 109 -0.46 -21.18 2.99
N ALA A 110 -1.26 -22.20 3.30
CA ALA A 110 -0.97 -23.20 4.34
C ALA A 110 0.35 -23.98 4.12
N ASP A 111 0.85 -24.01 2.89
CA ASP A 111 2.12 -24.62 2.49
C ASP A 111 3.29 -23.62 2.46
N GLY A 112 3.07 -22.38 2.91
CA GLY A 112 4.07 -21.31 2.92
C GLY A 112 4.30 -20.64 1.57
N ARG A 113 3.59 -21.05 0.52
CA ARG A 113 3.74 -20.47 -0.83
C ARG A 113 2.92 -19.20 -0.98
N GLY A 114 3.37 -18.33 -1.87
CA GLY A 114 2.61 -17.13 -2.24
C GLY A 114 1.34 -17.49 -3.01
N SER A 115 0.25 -16.77 -2.73
CA SER A 115 -1.04 -16.95 -3.42
C SER A 115 -0.96 -16.85 -4.95
N ALA A 116 -0.09 -15.98 -5.47
CA ALA A 116 0.13 -15.83 -6.91
C ALA A 116 0.85 -17.02 -7.55
N GLU A 117 1.79 -17.66 -6.83
CA GLU A 117 2.54 -18.82 -7.32
C GLU A 117 1.63 -20.04 -7.42
N THR A 118 0.84 -20.29 -6.38
CA THR A 118 -0.12 -21.40 -6.36
C THR A 118 -1.19 -21.25 -7.43
N ALA A 119 -1.67 -20.03 -7.69
CA ALA A 119 -2.61 -19.77 -8.77
C ALA A 119 -2.02 -20.07 -10.16
N ALA A 120 -0.72 -19.82 -10.36
CA ALA A 120 -0.06 -20.11 -11.62
C ALA A 120 -0.01 -21.62 -11.91
N ASP A 121 0.26 -22.44 -10.90
CA ASP A 121 0.30 -23.91 -11.03
C ASP A 121 -1.05 -24.51 -11.41
N VAL A 122 -2.17 -23.92 -10.95
CA VAL A 122 -3.52 -24.44 -11.23
C VAL A 122 -3.96 -24.15 -12.67
N VAL A 123 -3.44 -23.08 -13.28
CA VAL A 123 -3.86 -22.63 -14.62
C VAL A 123 -2.87 -23.07 -15.71
N ALA A 124 -1.66 -23.49 -15.32
CA ALA A 124 -0.66 -24.09 -16.23
C ALA A 124 -1.02 -25.53 -16.62
#